data_AF-R0IZ12-F1
#
_entry.id   AF-R0IZ12-F1
#
_cell.length_a   1.000
_cell.length_b   1.000
_cell.length_c   1.000
_cell.angle_alpha   90.00
_cell.angle_beta   90.00
_cell.angle_gamma   90.00
#
_symmetry.space_group_name_H-M   'P 1'
#
loop_
_entity.id
_entity.type
_entity.pdbx_description
1 polymer ?
#
loop_
_entity_poly.entity_id
_entity_poly.type
_entity_poly.pdbx_seq_one_letter_code
_entity_poly.pdbx_strand_id
1 'polypeptide(L)'
;LIDEARTARELKKIARDKEREVRAKELQLRRAQKARDRAVATSKKARDKQNIPKRKASSSQKSKKSKGGGDAGSQSGGASASSAAQPTTKTTMRGRNIKLPKKFE
;
A
#
# COMPACT_ATOMS: atom_id res chain seq x y z
N LEU A 1 10.76 44.10 -41.89
CA LEU A 1 11.40 43.76 -40.59
C LEU A 1 10.41 43.36 -39.47
N ILE A 2 9.47 44.21 -39.01
CA ILE A 2 8.54 43.81 -37.92
C ILE A 2 7.55 42.72 -38.37
N ASP A 3 7.05 42.81 -39.60
CA ASP A 3 6.06 41.85 -40.11
C ASP A 3 6.66 40.48 -40.42
N GLU A 4 7.90 40.41 -40.90
CA GLU A 4 8.63 39.15 -41.13
C GLU A 4 8.91 38.40 -39.82
N ALA A 5 9.21 39.13 -38.73
CA ALA A 5 9.40 38.53 -37.42
C ALA A 5 8.08 37.97 -36.85
N ARG A 6 6.93 38.59 -37.15
CA ARG A 6 5.61 38.09 -36.76
C ARG A 6 5.22 36.84 -37.54
N THR A 7 5.39 36.84 -38.86
CA THR A 7 5.08 35.68 -39.71
C THR A 7 5.95 34.47 -39.36
N ALA A 8 7.25 34.68 -39.12
CA ALA A 8 8.14 33.60 -38.68
C ALA A 8 7.72 32.99 -37.33
N ARG A 9 7.25 33.82 -36.38
CA ARG A 9 6.74 33.33 -35.09
C ARG A 9 5.44 32.54 -35.23
N GLU A 10 4.52 32.98 -36.08
CA GLU A 10 3.27 32.28 -36.34
C GLU A 10 3.52 30.92 -36.99
N LEU A 11 4.39 30.85 -38.01
CA LEU A 11 4.77 29.60 -38.64
C LEU A 11 5.40 28.62 -37.63
N LYS A 12 6.26 29.11 -36.75
CA LYS A 12 6.86 28.29 -35.68
C LYS A 12 5.83 27.83 -34.65
N LYS A 13 4.81 28.65 -34.37
CA LYS A 13 3.70 28.27 -33.47
C LYS A 13 2.85 27.16 -34.10
N ILE A 14 2.45 27.33 -35.37
CA ILE A 14 1.68 26.34 -36.13
C ILE A 14 2.42 25.00 -36.18
N ALA A 15 3.73 25.01 -36.45
CA ALA A 15 4.54 23.79 -36.47
C ALA A 15 4.54 23.07 -35.11
N ARG A 16 4.69 23.83 -34.01
CA ARG A 16 4.68 23.27 -32.65
C ARG A 16 3.32 22.67 -32.29
N ASP A 17 2.23 23.34 -32.66
CA ASP A 17 0.88 22.88 -32.32
C ASP A 17 0.53 21.60 -33.11
N LYS A 18 0.92 21.51 -34.39
CA LYS A 18 0.82 20.26 -35.18
C LYS A 18 1.61 19.12 -34.54
N GLU A 19 2.84 19.39 -34.09
CA GLU A 19 3.66 18.38 -33.43
C GLU A 19 3.02 17.90 -32.11
N ARG A 20 2.46 18.82 -31.32
CA ARG A 20 1.75 18.49 -30.08
C ARG A 20 0.52 17.61 -30.33
N GLU A 21 -0.24 17.88 -31.38
CA GLU A 21 -1.38 17.05 -31.77
C GLU A 21 -0.96 15.63 -32.14
N VAL A 22 0.12 15.47 -32.89
CA VAL A 22 0.66 14.15 -33.23
C VAL A 22 1.10 13.41 -31.97
N ARG A 23 1.87 14.05 -31.09
CA ARG A 23 2.31 13.45 -29.82
C ARG A 23 1.12 13.09 -28.92
N ALA A 24 0.07 13.90 -28.90
CA ALA A 24 -1.14 13.62 -28.12
C ALA A 24 -1.85 12.36 -28.61
N LYS A 25 -1.99 12.19 -29.94
CA LYS A 25 -2.56 10.98 -30.55
C LYS A 25 -1.72 9.75 -30.25
N GLU A 26 -0.40 9.84 -30.40
CA GLU A 26 0.51 8.74 -30.08
C GLU A 26 0.42 8.34 -28.60
N LEU A 27 0.38 9.33 -27.70
CA LEU A 27 0.23 9.09 -26.26
C LEU A 27 -1.11 8.43 -25.93
N GLN A 28 -2.19 8.81 -26.61
CA GLN A 28 -3.50 8.19 -26.43
C GLN A 28 -3.48 6.71 -26.85
N LEU A 29 -2.88 6.39 -28.01
CA LEU A 29 -2.70 5.01 -28.47
C LEU A 29 -1.86 4.20 -27.47
N ARG A 30 -0.75 4.76 -26.99
CA ARG A 30 0.12 4.11 -26.00
C ARG A 30 -0.59 3.84 -24.68
N ARG A 31 -1.43 4.77 -24.21
CA ARG A 31 -2.26 4.58 -23.01
C ARG A 31 -3.30 3.47 -23.21
N ALA A 32 -3.96 3.44 -24.36
CA ALA A 32 -4.93 2.40 -24.69
C ALA A 32 -4.28 1.00 -24.73
N GLN A 33 -3.10 0.88 -25.35
CA GLN A 33 -2.33 -0.37 -25.36
C GLN A 33 -1.95 -0.80 -23.94
N LYS A 34 -1.38 0.10 -23.14
CA LYS A 34 -1.02 -0.20 -21.75
C LYS A 34 -2.21 -0.66 -20.90
N ALA A 35 -3.41 -0.10 -21.13
CA ALA A 35 -4.62 -0.53 -20.46
C ALA A 35 -5.02 -1.96 -20.84
N ARG A 36 -4.92 -2.31 -22.14
CA ARG A 36 -5.15 -3.68 -22.62
C ARG A 36 -4.16 -4.67 -22.02
N ASP A 37 -2.86 -4.33 -22.05
CA ASP A 37 -1.81 -5.18 -21.49
C ASP A 37 -2.01 -5.43 -19.99
N ARG A 38 -2.43 -4.40 -19.25
CA ARG A 38 -2.76 -4.52 -17.83
C ARG A 38 -3.92 -5.48 -17.61
N ALA A 39 -4.99 -5.38 -18.39
CA ALA A 39 -6.15 -6.27 -18.30
C ALA A 39 -5.79 -7.73 -18.61
N VAL A 40 -4.94 -7.95 -19.63
CA VAL A 40 -4.41 -9.28 -19.96
C VAL A 40 -3.55 -9.83 -18.82
N ALA A 41 -2.65 -9.02 -18.25
CA ALA A 41 -1.79 -9.45 -17.15
C ALA A 41 -2.61 -9.80 -15.89
N THR A 42 -3.64 -9.02 -15.56
CA THR A 42 -4.51 -9.29 -14.40
C THR A 42 -5.37 -10.54 -14.60
N SER A 43 -5.90 -10.76 -15.80
CA SER A 43 -6.71 -11.95 -16.11
C SER A 43 -5.87 -13.23 -16.09
N LYS A 44 -4.64 -13.20 -16.60
CA LYS A 44 -3.69 -14.32 -16.48
C LYS A 44 -3.41 -14.67 -15.01
N LYS A 45 -3.04 -13.68 -14.19
CA LYS A 45 -2.81 -13.88 -12.75
C LYS A 45 -4.03 -14.43 -12.00
N ALA A 46 -5.24 -14.03 -12.40
CA ALA A 46 -6.47 -14.54 -11.79
C ALA A 46 -6.70 -16.02 -12.13
N ARG A 47 -6.50 -16.42 -13.39
CA ARG A 47 -6.57 -17.84 -13.81
C ARG A 47 -5.52 -18.69 -13.12
N ASP A 48 -4.29 -18.21 -13.03
CA ASP A 48 -3.20 -18.96 -12.37
C ASP A 48 -3.52 -19.23 -10.90
N LYS A 49 -4.10 -18.26 -10.18
CA LYS A 49 -4.53 -18.46 -8.79
C LYS A 49 -5.69 -19.45 -8.63
N GLN A 50 -6.55 -19.59 -9.64
CA GLN A 50 -7.65 -20.56 -9.63
C GLN A 50 -7.14 -21.98 -9.89
N ASN A 51 -6.12 -22.13 -10.74
CA ASN A 51 -5.56 -23.42 -11.12
C ASN A 51 -4.53 -23.98 -10.12
N ILE A 52 -4.01 -23.17 -9.19
CA ILE A 52 -3.11 -23.65 -8.15
C ILE A 52 -3.93 -24.38 -7.07
N PRO A 53 -3.70 -25.69 -6.85
CA PRO A 53 -4.35 -26.42 -5.77
C PRO A 53 -4.04 -25.76 -4.43
N LYS A 54 -5.09 -25.45 -3.65
CA LYS A 54 -4.91 -24.90 -2.30
C LYS A 54 -4.22 -25.95 -1.42
N ARG A 55 -2.95 -25.71 -1.06
CA ARG A 55 -2.23 -26.54 -0.09
C ARG A 55 -3.03 -26.59 1.21
N LYS A 56 -3.51 -27.79 1.59
CA LYS A 56 -4.13 -28.00 2.90
C LYS A 56 -3.03 -27.85 3.95
N ALA A 57 -3.27 -27.04 4.98
CA ALA A 57 -2.39 -27.02 6.14
C ALA A 57 -2.47 -28.40 6.79
N SER A 58 -1.32 -29.07 6.98
CA SER A 58 -1.28 -30.35 7.69
C SER A 58 -1.62 -30.08 9.15
N SER A 59 -2.81 -30.47 9.58
CA SER A 59 -3.25 -30.41 10.97
C SER A 59 -2.65 -31.57 11.76
N SER A 60 -1.33 -31.59 11.94
CA SER A 60 -0.71 -32.49 12.91
C SER A 60 -0.63 -31.79 14.27
N GLN A 61 -1.78 -31.71 14.96
CA GLN A 61 -1.76 -31.43 16.40
C GLN A 61 -1.14 -32.64 17.10
N LYS A 62 0.18 -32.60 17.32
CA LYS A 62 0.85 -33.52 18.25
C LYS A 62 0.19 -33.35 19.62
N SER A 63 -0.50 -34.37 20.10
CA SER A 63 -1.08 -34.35 21.45
C SER A 63 0.05 -34.23 22.48
N LYS A 64 0.04 -33.15 23.26
CA LYS A 64 0.90 -33.04 24.44
C LYS A 64 0.30 -33.96 25.51
N LYS A 65 0.95 -35.10 25.80
CA LYS A 65 0.70 -35.83 27.05
C LYS A 65 1.14 -34.91 28.19
N SER A 66 0.20 -34.33 28.93
CA SER A 66 0.48 -33.72 30.22
C SER A 66 0.88 -34.84 31.19
N LYS A 67 2.13 -34.82 31.67
CA LYS A 67 2.47 -35.51 32.91
C LYS A 67 1.94 -34.63 34.04
N GLY A 68 0.96 -35.15 34.79
CA GLY A 68 0.39 -34.46 35.93
C GLY A 68 1.37 -34.34 37.10
N GLY A 69 1.07 -33.38 37.98
CA GLY A 69 1.63 -33.29 39.33
C GLY A 69 2.04 -31.87 39.73
N GLY A 70 1.37 -31.31 40.74
CA GLY A 70 1.88 -30.19 41.54
C GLY A 70 0.88 -29.09 41.81
N ASP A 71 0.03 -29.30 42.83
CA ASP A 71 -0.66 -28.23 43.56
C ASP A 71 0.38 -27.35 44.28
N ALA A 72 0.27 -26.03 44.11
CA ALA A 72 0.90 -25.04 44.99
C ALA A 72 0.29 -23.64 44.79
N GLY A 73 -0.48 -23.22 45.78
CA GLY A 73 -0.24 -21.92 46.40
C GLY A 73 -0.93 -20.70 45.77
N SER A 74 -2.15 -20.48 46.24
CA SER A 74 -2.75 -19.15 46.42
C SER A 74 -1.74 -18.10 46.92
N GLN A 75 -1.72 -16.88 46.34
CA GLN A 75 -1.79 -15.64 47.15
C GLN A 75 -1.94 -14.37 46.29
N SER A 76 -2.66 -13.46 46.92
CA SER A 76 -3.34 -12.24 46.46
C SER A 76 -2.62 -10.96 46.90
N GLY A 77 -2.99 -9.83 46.27
CA GLY A 77 -2.88 -8.47 46.84
C GLY A 77 -1.65 -7.69 46.35
N GLY A 78 -1.68 -6.38 46.15
CA GLY A 78 -2.65 -5.35 46.47
C GLY A 78 -2.19 -4.01 45.86
N ALA A 79 -3.10 -3.04 45.84
CA ALA A 79 -3.05 -1.77 45.12
C ALA A 79 -1.97 -0.77 45.59
N SER A 80 -1.61 0.19 44.73
CA SER A 80 -1.32 1.57 45.17
C SER A 80 -1.57 2.63 44.08
N ALA A 81 -1.78 3.85 44.57
CA ALA A 81 -2.40 5.04 44.03
C ALA A 81 -1.80 5.66 42.75
N SER A 82 -2.64 6.50 42.13
CA SER A 82 -2.51 7.25 40.88
C SER A 82 -1.17 7.96 40.66
N SER A 83 -0.43 7.50 39.65
CA SER A 83 0.66 8.22 39.00
C SER A 83 0.10 9.22 37.99
N ALA A 84 0.76 10.37 37.84
CA ALA A 84 0.45 11.46 36.90
C ALA A 84 -0.14 10.94 35.59
N ALA A 85 -1.23 11.55 35.13
CA ALA A 85 -1.93 11.13 33.91
C ALA A 85 -0.93 11.08 32.75
N GLN A 86 -0.50 9.85 32.41
CA GLN A 86 0.44 9.63 31.32
C GLN A 86 -0.18 10.14 30.02
N PRO A 87 0.61 10.74 29.11
CA PRO A 87 0.09 11.07 27.79
C PRO A 87 -0.48 9.78 27.19
N THR A 88 -1.79 9.79 26.88
CA THR A 88 -2.47 8.61 26.39
C THR A 88 -1.74 8.10 25.14
N THR A 89 -1.27 6.85 25.17
CA THR A 89 -0.60 6.25 24.02
C THR A 89 -1.60 6.07 22.89
N LYS A 90 -1.66 7.04 21.96
CA LYS A 90 -2.51 6.93 20.79
C LYS A 90 -2.02 5.73 19.95
N THR A 91 -2.93 4.87 19.54
CA THR A 91 -2.65 3.75 18.64
C THR A 91 -3.15 4.06 17.23
N THR A 92 -2.45 3.56 16.22
CA THR A 92 -2.94 3.57 14.84
C THR A 92 -4.19 2.68 14.72
N MET A 93 -4.98 2.83 13.65
CA MET A 93 -6.15 1.96 13.38
C MET A 93 -5.82 0.45 13.37
N ARG A 94 -4.56 0.07 13.16
CA ARG A 94 -4.07 -1.32 13.23
C ARG A 94 -3.38 -1.64 14.57
N GLY A 95 -3.73 -0.94 15.64
CA GLY A 95 -3.27 -1.22 17.01
C GLY A 95 -1.80 -0.95 17.31
N ARG A 96 -1.02 -0.36 16.38
CA ARG A 96 0.40 -0.03 16.64
C ARG A 96 0.52 1.28 17.44
N ASN A 97 1.36 1.29 18.48
CA ASN A 97 1.63 2.47 19.29
C ASN A 97 2.31 3.57 18.47
N ILE A 98 1.82 4.81 18.60
CA ILE A 98 2.45 5.98 17.98
C ILE A 98 3.53 6.49 18.93
N LYS A 99 4.80 6.43 18.50
CA LYS A 99 5.90 7.03 19.24
C LYS A 99 5.88 8.54 19.01
N LEU A 100 5.62 9.32 20.06
CA LEU A 100 5.67 10.78 20.00
C LEU A 100 7.13 11.25 19.98
N PRO A 101 7.47 12.31 19.24
CA PRO A 101 8.78 12.95 19.36
C PRO A 101 9.00 13.49 20.79
N LYS A 102 10.21 13.37 21.34
CA LYS A 102 10.59 13.82 22.70
C LYS A 102 10.18 15.26 23.05
N LYS A 103 10.08 16.15 22.07
CA LYS A 103 9.62 17.54 22.26
C LYS A 103 8.13 17.65 22.64
N PHE A 104 7.37 16.55 22.51
CA PHE A 104 5.96 16.41 22.84
C PHE A 104 5.72 15.26 23.83
N GLU A 105 6.79 14.68 24.39
CA GLU A 105 6.71 13.74 25.52
C GLU A 105 6.55 14.51 26.83
#